data_AF-A0A949VK68-F1
#
_entry.id   AF-A0A949VK68-F1
#
_cell.length_a   1.000
_cell.length_b   1.000
_cell.length_c   1.000
_cell.angle_alpha   90.00
_cell.angle_beta   90.00
_cell.angle_gamma   90.00
#
_symmetry.space_group_name_H-M   'P 1'
#
loop_
_entity.id
_entity.type
_entity.pdbx_description
1 polymer ?
#
loop_
_entity_poly.entity_id
_entity_poly.type
_entity_poly.pdbx_seq_one_letter_code
_entity_poly.pdbx_strand_id
1 'polypeptide(L)'
;MQSFSRGWSFLKQAWGMAFKDKDLLKPSLYALVVGGIVTVIGIIPIAVAAFLFGESDTGNIILAAMGAVLMFVQFVVTYIFSGMTTYLIYGYLTKGDGRMDHAWAIVKRDFFDILTLAAASTAVGLIRNAANRNRRGGMAAGFARQAAGLFETLWTEAAALVLPAMIIDDLNLKEGLGRVWKITKENLLLVGISTVGVKFVTGLIGFVFGLIGLVIAFGVGGAFSLAGNMTVTIVGIVIGAIIFFAFVMVASVFSSYTNTAYHTCLYIWAKEVEQATADGKAPAQAQAPAPLAAVLT
;
A
#
# COMPACT_ATOMS: atom_id res chain seq x y z
N MET A 1 -5.19 -0.67 -24.65
CA MET A 1 -5.53 0.77 -24.67
C MET A 1 -6.72 1.11 -23.77
N GLN A 2 -7.84 0.39 -23.88
CA GLN A 2 -9.01 0.62 -23.01
C GLN A 2 -8.69 0.50 -21.52
N SER A 3 -7.76 -0.38 -21.15
CA SER A 3 -7.38 -0.55 -19.76
C SER A 3 -6.68 0.64 -19.13
N PHE A 4 -5.76 1.24 -19.86
CA PHE A 4 -5.09 2.46 -19.44
C PHE A 4 -6.07 3.62 -19.27
N SER A 5 -6.97 3.81 -20.24
CA SER A 5 -8.01 4.86 -20.19
C SER A 5 -8.90 4.73 -18.96
N ARG A 6 -9.35 3.50 -18.67
CA ARG A 6 -10.14 3.16 -17.48
C ARG A 6 -9.39 3.39 -16.16
N GLY A 7 -8.11 3.03 -16.11
CA GLY A 7 -7.26 3.34 -14.96
C GLY A 7 -7.11 4.86 -14.77
N TRP A 8 -6.90 5.60 -15.85
CA TRP A 8 -6.75 7.05 -15.82
C TRP A 8 -8.03 7.77 -15.40
N SER A 9 -9.21 7.31 -15.86
CA SER A 9 -10.50 7.88 -15.44
C SER A 9 -10.74 7.69 -13.94
N PHE A 10 -10.46 6.49 -13.41
CA PHE A 10 -10.48 6.21 -11.97
C PHE A 10 -9.59 7.18 -11.20
N LEU A 11 -8.33 7.30 -11.60
CA LEU A 11 -7.36 8.17 -10.94
C LEU A 11 -7.81 9.63 -10.95
N LYS A 12 -8.29 10.14 -12.09
CA LYS A 12 -8.78 11.51 -12.19
C LYS A 12 -9.92 11.78 -11.22
N GLN A 13 -10.83 10.82 -11.03
CA GLN A 13 -11.96 10.98 -10.11
C GLN A 13 -11.56 10.80 -8.65
N ALA A 14 -10.75 9.79 -8.32
CA ALA A 14 -10.26 9.55 -6.98
C ALA A 14 -9.41 10.73 -6.46
N TRP A 15 -8.59 11.33 -7.32
CA TRP A 15 -7.80 12.53 -7.00
C TRP A 15 -8.64 13.81 -7.02
N GLY A 16 -9.63 13.92 -7.91
CA GLY A 16 -10.60 15.01 -7.88
C GLY A 16 -11.36 15.07 -6.55
N MET A 17 -11.68 13.91 -5.97
CA MET A 17 -12.24 13.80 -4.62
C MET A 17 -11.22 14.22 -3.55
N ALA A 18 -10.00 13.70 -3.60
CA ALA A 18 -8.94 14.00 -2.65
C ALA A 18 -8.55 15.49 -2.60
N PHE A 19 -8.64 16.19 -3.73
CA PHE A 19 -8.38 17.63 -3.79
C PHE A 19 -9.55 18.48 -3.33
N LYS A 20 -10.79 17.96 -3.43
CA LYS A 20 -11.98 18.63 -2.89
C LYS A 20 -12.04 18.54 -1.37
N ASP A 21 -11.70 17.37 -0.83
CA ASP A 21 -11.58 17.15 0.61
C ASP A 21 -10.15 16.71 0.97
N LYS A 22 -9.35 17.68 1.40
CA LYS A 22 -7.94 17.46 1.75
C LYS A 22 -7.77 16.52 2.94
N ASP A 23 -8.82 16.27 3.72
CA ASP A 23 -8.75 15.37 4.86
C ASP A 23 -8.55 13.93 4.43
N LEU A 24 -8.93 13.58 3.20
CA LEU A 24 -8.69 12.27 2.58
C LEU A 24 -7.19 11.98 2.35
N LEU A 25 -6.36 13.01 2.18
CA LEU A 25 -4.92 12.86 1.94
C LEU A 25 -4.09 12.83 3.23
N LYS A 26 -4.62 13.40 4.31
CA LYS A 26 -3.93 13.51 5.60
C LYS A 26 -3.41 12.16 6.13
N PRO A 27 -4.18 11.05 6.11
CA PRO A 27 -3.67 9.79 6.64
C PRO A 27 -2.50 9.24 5.82
N SER A 28 -2.54 9.36 4.48
CA SER A 28 -1.44 8.92 3.63
C SER A 28 -0.16 9.74 3.85
N LEU A 29 -0.29 11.04 4.09
CA LEU A 29 0.83 11.90 4.48
C LEU A 29 1.40 11.52 5.85
N TYR A 30 0.53 11.31 6.85
CA TYR A 30 0.96 10.88 8.18
C TYR A 30 1.60 9.49 8.15
N ALA A 31 1.11 8.56 7.33
CA ALA A 31 1.73 7.25 7.12
C ALA A 31 3.18 7.39 6.66
N LEU A 32 3.43 8.31 5.74
CA LEU A 32 4.76 8.55 5.21
C LEU A 32 5.70 9.15 6.27
N VAL A 33 5.23 10.15 7.02
CA VAL A 33 6.06 10.81 8.06
C VAL A 33 6.32 9.87 9.23
N VAL A 34 5.27 9.25 9.77
CA VAL A 34 5.37 8.32 10.92
C VAL A 34 6.14 7.07 10.51
N GLY A 35 5.86 6.51 9.34
CA GLY A 35 6.62 5.38 8.79
C GLY A 35 8.10 5.73 8.57
N GLY A 36 8.40 6.94 8.11
CA GLY A 36 9.77 7.45 7.99
C GLY A 36 10.48 7.52 9.34
N ILE A 37 9.85 8.14 10.34
CA ILE A 37 10.40 8.26 11.70
C ILE A 37 10.64 6.87 12.31
N VAL A 38 9.67 5.96 12.21
CA VAL A 38 9.79 4.58 12.70
C VAL A 38 10.95 3.86 12.02
N THR A 39 11.14 4.07 10.71
CA THR A 39 12.27 3.49 9.97
C THR A 39 13.60 4.02 10.49
N VAL A 40 13.74 5.34 10.66
CA VAL A 40 14.98 5.96 11.15
C VAL A 40 15.31 5.46 12.55
N ILE A 41 14.33 5.48 13.46
CA ILE A 41 14.49 5.00 14.84
C ILE A 41 14.82 3.51 14.87
N GLY A 42 14.18 2.70 14.02
CA GLY A 42 14.38 1.26 13.96
C GLY A 42 15.70 0.82 13.32
N ILE A 43 16.21 1.57 12.34
CA ILE A 43 17.48 1.25 11.68
C ILE A 43 18.68 1.51 12.59
N ILE A 44 18.66 2.55 13.42
CA ILE A 44 19.78 2.88 14.32
C ILE A 44 20.23 1.69 15.17
N PRO A 45 19.37 1.01 15.96
CA PRO A 45 19.77 -0.13 16.76
C PRO A 45 20.15 -1.34 15.90
N ILE A 46 19.52 -1.53 14.73
CA ILE A 46 19.89 -2.61 13.79
C ILE A 46 21.31 -2.38 13.26
N ALA A 47 21.65 -1.16 12.89
CA ALA A 47 22.98 -0.80 12.38
C ALA A 47 24.05 -0.97 13.46
N VAL A 48 23.75 -0.57 14.71
CA VAL A 48 24.64 -0.80 15.86
C VAL A 48 24.82 -2.29 16.10
N ALA A 49 23.75 -3.08 16.12
CA ALA A 49 23.84 -4.53 16.29
C ALA A 49 24.59 -5.20 15.13
N ALA A 50 24.45 -4.69 13.91
CA ALA A 50 25.12 -5.23 12.73
C ALA A 50 26.62 -4.99 12.79
N PHE A 51 27.02 -3.80 13.24
CA PHE A 51 28.42 -3.46 13.44
C PHE A 51 29.06 -4.28 14.58
N LEU A 52 28.32 -4.52 15.67
CA LEU A 52 28.86 -5.22 16.84
C LEU A 52 28.86 -6.75 16.69
N PHE A 53 27.87 -7.33 16.00
CA PHE A 53 27.62 -8.77 16.02
C PHE A 53 27.51 -9.43 14.62
N GLY A 54 27.61 -8.66 13.52
CA GLY A 54 27.28 -9.12 12.17
C GLY A 54 28.09 -10.31 11.63
N GLU A 55 29.27 -10.57 12.19
CA GLU A 55 30.11 -11.72 11.78
C GLU A 55 29.77 -13.03 12.52
N SER A 56 28.95 -12.96 13.56
CA SER A 56 28.55 -14.13 14.36
C SER A 56 27.20 -14.69 13.93
N ASP A 57 27.04 -16.02 14.01
CA ASP A 57 25.74 -16.67 13.75
C ASP A 57 24.65 -16.17 14.70
N THR A 58 25.00 -15.96 15.97
CA THR A 58 24.10 -15.39 16.98
C THR A 58 23.70 -13.95 16.62
N GLY A 59 24.64 -13.13 16.14
CA GLY A 59 24.35 -11.78 15.66
C GLY A 59 23.44 -11.75 14.45
N ASN A 60 23.61 -12.68 13.51
CA ASN A 60 22.70 -12.81 12.37
C ASN A 60 21.26 -13.14 12.78
N ILE A 61 21.06 -13.97 13.80
CA ILE A 61 19.73 -14.25 14.37
C ILE A 61 19.13 -13.01 15.02
N ILE A 62 19.93 -12.27 15.81
CA ILE A 62 19.50 -11.01 16.45
C ILE A 62 19.10 -9.98 15.38
N LEU A 63 19.90 -9.83 14.32
CA LEU A 63 19.60 -8.92 13.22
C LEU A 63 18.34 -9.32 12.46
N ALA A 64 18.13 -10.62 12.24
CA ALA A 64 16.91 -11.13 11.63
C ALA A 64 15.68 -10.83 12.50
N ALA A 65 15.79 -11.02 13.83
CA ALA A 65 14.72 -10.72 14.77
C ALA A 65 14.41 -9.22 14.83
N MET A 66 15.43 -8.36 14.90
CA MET A 66 15.23 -6.91 14.90
C MET A 66 14.62 -6.41 13.58
N GLY A 67 15.06 -6.97 12.44
CA GLY A 67 14.46 -6.70 11.13
C GLY A 67 13.00 -7.15 11.05
N ALA A 68 12.66 -8.31 11.64
CA ALA A 68 11.29 -8.80 11.73
C ALA A 68 10.41 -7.86 12.59
N VAL A 69 10.91 -7.40 13.73
CA VAL A 69 10.22 -6.44 14.59
C VAL A 69 9.98 -5.13 13.83
N LEU A 70 11.00 -4.59 13.15
CA LEU A 70 10.87 -3.37 12.36
C LEU A 70 9.83 -3.53 11.24
N MET A 71 9.84 -4.65 10.54
CA MET A 71 8.84 -4.98 9.52
C MET A 71 7.43 -5.05 10.12
N PHE A 72 7.28 -5.67 11.29
CA PHE A 72 5.99 -5.73 11.99
C PHE A 72 5.47 -4.35 12.36
N VAL A 73 6.30 -3.51 12.99
CA VAL A 73 5.90 -2.14 13.33
C VAL A 73 5.53 -1.36 12.07
N GLN A 74 6.24 -1.58 10.95
CA GLN A 74 5.90 -0.96 9.68
C GLN A 74 4.54 -1.38 9.12
N PHE A 75 4.20 -2.67 9.22
CA PHE A 75 2.87 -3.14 8.82
C PHE A 75 1.77 -2.54 9.70
N VAL A 76 1.99 -2.45 11.01
CA VAL A 76 1.03 -1.81 11.94
C VAL A 76 0.77 -0.37 11.54
N VAL A 77 1.83 0.42 11.34
CA VAL A 77 1.73 1.82 10.89
C VAL A 77 0.96 1.90 9.57
N THR A 78 1.36 1.12 8.58
CA THR A 78 0.73 1.12 7.25
C THR A 78 -0.76 0.80 7.33
N TYR A 79 -1.16 -0.19 8.12
CA TYR A 79 -2.56 -0.62 8.25
C TYR A 79 -3.42 0.36 9.05
N ILE A 80 -2.87 0.99 10.08
CA ILE A 80 -3.54 2.09 10.82
C ILE A 80 -3.93 3.21 9.86
N PHE A 81 -2.97 3.72 9.07
CA PHE A 81 -3.22 4.85 8.18
C PHE A 81 -4.05 4.46 6.96
N SER A 82 -3.86 3.25 6.43
CA SER A 82 -4.69 2.73 5.34
C SER A 82 -6.14 2.57 5.81
N GLY A 83 -6.35 2.06 7.02
CA GLY A 83 -7.68 1.93 7.61
C GLY A 83 -8.40 3.26 7.78
N MET A 84 -7.71 4.29 8.29
CA MET A 84 -8.28 5.65 8.34
C MET A 84 -8.65 6.17 6.96
N THR A 85 -7.79 5.99 5.97
CA THR A 85 -8.05 6.42 4.58
C THR A 85 -9.31 5.74 4.03
N THR A 86 -9.45 4.44 4.27
CA THR A 86 -10.62 3.65 3.88
C THR A 86 -11.90 4.18 4.53
N TYR A 87 -11.89 4.46 5.83
CA TYR A 87 -13.05 5.03 6.51
C TYR A 87 -13.41 6.42 5.97
N LEU A 88 -12.43 7.29 5.74
CA LEU A 88 -12.69 8.64 5.22
C LEU A 88 -13.27 8.61 3.82
N ILE A 89 -12.75 7.74 2.94
CA ILE A 89 -13.29 7.56 1.59
C ILE A 89 -14.73 7.03 1.66
N TYR A 90 -14.99 6.05 2.52
CA TYR A 90 -16.34 5.53 2.74
C TYR A 90 -17.30 6.60 3.29
N GLY A 91 -16.88 7.36 4.32
CA GLY A 91 -17.67 8.43 4.93
C GLY A 91 -17.97 9.57 3.95
N TYR A 92 -16.99 9.96 3.15
CA TYR A 92 -17.17 10.95 2.10
C TYR A 92 -18.17 10.47 1.03
N LEU A 93 -18.05 9.22 0.58
CA LEU A 93 -18.92 8.64 -0.45
C LEU A 93 -20.36 8.40 0.02
N THR A 94 -20.57 8.07 1.30
CA THR A 94 -21.89 7.68 1.82
C THR A 94 -22.61 8.78 2.60
N LYS A 95 -21.87 9.62 3.32
CA LYS A 95 -22.41 10.64 4.23
C LYS A 95 -22.07 12.08 3.82
N GLY A 96 -21.16 12.26 2.85
CA GLY A 96 -20.74 13.59 2.38
C GLY A 96 -19.84 14.37 3.34
N ASP A 97 -19.33 13.75 4.41
CA ASP A 97 -18.43 14.36 5.39
C ASP A 97 -17.34 13.36 5.83
N GLY A 98 -16.09 13.67 5.50
CA GLY A 98 -14.89 12.87 5.78
C GLY A 98 -14.19 13.30 7.07
N ARG A 99 -14.84 13.16 8.23
CA ARG A 99 -14.25 13.62 9.51
C ARG A 99 -13.17 12.68 10.04
N MET A 100 -11.97 13.22 10.22
CA MET A 100 -10.80 12.54 10.79
C MET A 100 -11.02 11.98 12.20
N ASP A 101 -11.80 12.68 13.04
CA ASP A 101 -12.02 12.28 14.44
C ASP A 101 -12.68 10.89 14.54
N HIS A 102 -13.64 10.61 13.65
CA HIS A 102 -14.33 9.33 13.61
C HIS A 102 -13.43 8.21 13.05
N ALA A 103 -12.59 8.53 12.06
CA ALA A 103 -11.61 7.58 11.52
C ALA A 103 -10.64 7.10 12.62
N TRP A 104 -10.20 8.02 13.50
CA TRP A 104 -9.30 7.70 14.60
C TRP A 104 -9.97 6.85 15.69
N ALA A 105 -11.25 7.11 15.99
CA ALA A 105 -12.01 6.33 16.95
C ALA A 105 -12.15 4.87 16.51
N ILE A 106 -12.39 4.63 15.23
CA ILE A 106 -12.55 3.28 14.67
C ILE A 106 -11.22 2.52 14.68
N VAL A 107 -10.13 3.15 14.25
CA VAL A 107 -8.81 2.50 14.28
C VAL A 107 -8.36 2.17 15.70
N LYS A 108 -8.69 3.00 16.70
CA LYS A 108 -8.41 2.69 18.11
C LYS A 108 -9.17 1.48 18.61
N ARG A 109 -10.43 1.35 18.19
CA ARG A 109 -11.28 0.21 18.55
C ARG A 109 -10.77 -1.08 17.89
N ASP A 110 -10.44 -1.01 16.60
CA ASP A 110 -10.03 -2.16 15.80
C ASP A 110 -8.50 -2.38 15.84
N PHE A 111 -7.81 -1.73 16.80
CA PHE A 111 -6.35 -1.75 16.89
C PHE A 111 -5.80 -3.17 17.06
N PHE A 112 -6.47 -4.00 17.86
CA PHE A 112 -6.06 -5.39 18.07
C PHE A 112 -6.21 -6.22 16.80
N ASP A 113 -7.27 -6.05 16.02
CA ASP A 113 -7.41 -6.71 14.72
C ASP A 113 -6.32 -6.26 13.75
N ILE A 114 -6.01 -4.96 13.71
CA ILE A 114 -4.91 -4.42 12.90
C ILE A 114 -3.56 -5.03 13.31
N LEU A 115 -3.31 -5.20 14.61
CA LEU A 115 -2.10 -5.86 15.10
C LEU A 115 -2.04 -7.33 14.65
N THR A 116 -3.15 -8.06 14.70
CA THR A 116 -3.16 -9.46 14.23
C THR A 116 -2.94 -9.55 12.72
N LEU A 117 -3.50 -8.62 11.94
CA LEU A 117 -3.28 -8.54 10.49
C LEU A 117 -1.81 -8.22 10.20
N ALA A 118 -1.23 -7.26 10.91
CA ALA A 118 0.20 -6.94 10.82
C ALA A 118 1.08 -8.14 11.18
N ALA A 119 0.70 -8.91 12.20
CA ALA A 119 1.46 -10.10 12.60
C ALA A 119 1.42 -11.17 11.50
N ALA A 120 0.24 -11.42 10.92
CA ALA A 120 0.07 -12.35 9.81
C ALA A 120 0.87 -11.89 8.57
N SER A 121 0.80 -10.61 8.21
CA SER A 121 1.58 -10.06 7.08
C SER A 121 3.08 -10.06 7.33
N THR A 122 3.52 -9.89 8.57
CA THR A 122 4.93 -10.04 8.94
C THR A 122 5.38 -11.49 8.77
N ALA A 123 4.61 -12.45 9.26
CA ALA A 123 4.93 -13.87 9.09
C ALA A 123 5.06 -14.24 7.61
N VAL A 124 4.12 -13.80 6.77
CA VAL A 124 4.18 -13.98 5.31
C VAL A 124 5.41 -13.28 4.71
N GLY A 125 5.71 -12.06 5.15
CA GLY A 125 6.88 -11.30 4.72
C GLY A 125 8.22 -11.97 5.07
N LEU A 126 8.32 -12.56 6.26
CA LEU A 126 9.51 -13.30 6.70
C LEU A 126 9.71 -14.60 5.91
N ILE A 127 8.64 -15.36 5.69
CA ILE A 127 8.68 -16.58 4.86
C ILE A 127 9.13 -16.23 3.44
N ARG A 128 8.62 -15.13 2.88
CA ARG A 128 9.00 -14.64 1.57
C ARG A 128 10.48 -14.24 1.51
N ASN A 129 10.95 -13.46 2.48
CA ASN A 129 12.34 -13.01 2.52
C ASN A 129 13.31 -14.18 2.68
N ALA A 130 12.96 -15.19 3.49
CA ALA A 130 13.72 -16.43 3.62
C ALA A 130 13.75 -17.23 2.30
N ALA A 131 12.61 -17.36 1.61
CA ALA A 131 12.52 -18.02 0.31
C ALA A 131 13.33 -17.30 -0.79
N ASN A 132 13.33 -15.96 -0.79
CA ASN A 132 14.08 -15.14 -1.74
C ASN A 132 15.59 -15.10 -1.44
N ARG A 133 16.02 -15.31 -0.19
CA ARG A 133 17.44 -15.38 0.18
C ARG A 133 18.09 -16.68 -0.29
N ASN A 134 17.30 -17.74 -0.45
CA ASN A 134 17.77 -19.06 -0.91
C ASN A 134 17.87 -19.17 -2.45
N ARG A 135 18.46 -18.17 -3.11
CA ARG A 135 18.60 -18.02 -4.58
C ARG A 135 19.43 -19.12 -5.28
N ARG A 136 19.96 -20.12 -4.57
CA ARG A 136 20.92 -21.10 -5.11
C ARG A 136 20.46 -22.56 -5.21
N GLY A 137 19.20 -22.93 -4.93
CA GLY A 137 18.78 -24.34 -4.89
C GLY A 137 17.56 -24.73 -5.73
N GLY A 138 17.78 -25.33 -6.90
CA GLY A 138 16.90 -26.36 -7.51
C GLY A 138 15.49 -26.00 -8.00
N MET A 139 14.92 -26.91 -8.79
CA MET A 139 13.60 -26.83 -9.44
C MET A 139 12.42 -26.58 -8.47
N ALA A 140 12.57 -26.98 -7.19
CA ALA A 140 11.63 -26.69 -6.10
C ALA A 140 11.56 -25.20 -5.74
N ALA A 141 12.65 -24.44 -5.88
CA ALA A 141 12.63 -22.98 -5.69
C ALA A 141 11.90 -22.25 -6.82
N GLY A 142 11.69 -22.88 -7.98
CA GLY A 142 10.86 -22.35 -9.07
C GLY A 142 9.37 -22.45 -8.75
N PHE A 143 8.93 -23.60 -8.24
CA PHE A 143 7.54 -23.82 -7.79
C PHE A 143 7.21 -22.98 -6.54
N ALA A 144 8.14 -22.89 -5.59
CA ALA A 144 8.01 -21.99 -4.44
C ALA A 144 7.97 -20.52 -4.85
N ARG A 145 8.68 -20.10 -5.91
CA ARG A 145 8.59 -18.73 -6.46
C ARG A 145 7.24 -18.44 -7.10
N GLN A 146 6.67 -19.40 -7.83
CA GLN A 146 5.37 -19.23 -8.48
C GLN A 146 4.23 -19.27 -7.47
N ALA A 147 4.28 -20.18 -6.49
CA ALA A 147 3.33 -20.25 -5.39
C ALA A 147 3.46 -19.06 -4.43
N ALA A 148 4.67 -18.63 -4.07
CA ALA A 148 4.86 -17.45 -3.23
C ALA A 148 4.44 -16.16 -3.94
N GLY A 149 4.69 -16.01 -5.25
CA GLY A 149 4.24 -14.84 -6.01
C GLY A 149 2.72 -14.78 -6.17
N LEU A 150 2.06 -15.92 -6.41
CA LEU A 150 0.60 -16.01 -6.48
C LEU A 150 -0.04 -15.84 -5.10
N PHE A 151 0.47 -16.52 -4.06
CA PHE A 151 0.00 -16.39 -2.69
C PHE A 151 0.27 -14.99 -2.13
N GLU A 152 1.36 -14.33 -2.49
CA GLU A 152 1.64 -12.94 -2.13
C GLU A 152 0.64 -11.99 -2.78
N THR A 153 0.40 -12.12 -4.09
CA THR A 153 -0.56 -11.26 -4.80
C THR A 153 -1.96 -11.47 -4.22
N LEU A 154 -2.35 -12.72 -3.96
CA LEU A 154 -3.64 -13.06 -3.36
C LEU A 154 -3.74 -12.64 -1.89
N TRP A 155 -2.69 -12.79 -1.08
CA TRP A 155 -2.67 -12.37 0.33
C TRP A 155 -2.63 -10.86 0.47
N THR A 156 -1.85 -10.15 -0.35
CA THR A 156 -1.81 -8.68 -0.33
C THR A 156 -3.07 -8.05 -0.91
N GLU A 157 -3.67 -8.62 -1.96
CA GLU A 157 -4.97 -8.16 -2.48
C GLU A 157 -6.12 -8.53 -1.54
N ALA A 158 -6.13 -9.73 -0.95
CA ALA A 158 -7.13 -10.12 0.04
C ALA A 158 -6.98 -9.29 1.32
N ALA A 159 -5.77 -9.10 1.86
CA ALA A 159 -5.51 -8.24 3.02
C ALA A 159 -5.92 -6.79 2.76
N ALA A 160 -5.73 -6.30 1.53
CA ALA A 160 -6.16 -4.97 1.11
C ALA A 160 -7.69 -4.82 1.07
N LEU A 161 -8.45 -5.91 0.91
CA LEU A 161 -9.92 -5.93 0.99
C LEU A 161 -10.43 -6.25 2.40
N VAL A 162 -9.66 -6.98 3.20
CA VAL A 162 -9.98 -7.31 4.60
C VAL A 162 -10.01 -6.05 5.45
N LEU A 163 -9.10 -5.09 5.20
CA LEU A 163 -9.11 -3.81 5.92
C LEU A 163 -10.43 -3.02 5.71
N PRO A 164 -10.89 -2.77 4.47
CA PRO A 164 -12.24 -2.26 4.23
C PRO A 164 -13.34 -3.11 4.85
N ALA A 165 -13.27 -4.44 4.78
CA ALA A 165 -14.28 -5.31 5.37
C ALA A 165 -14.40 -5.14 6.89
N MET A 166 -13.29 -5.14 7.61
CA MET A 166 -13.27 -4.96 9.06
C MET A 166 -13.80 -3.58 9.46
N ILE A 167 -13.34 -2.53 8.77
CA ILE A 167 -13.62 -1.14 9.15
C ILE A 167 -15.04 -0.71 8.75
N ILE A 168 -15.53 -1.15 7.59
CA ILE A 168 -16.85 -0.76 7.07
C ILE A 168 -17.96 -1.61 7.68
N ASP A 169 -17.71 -2.90 7.94
CA ASP A 169 -18.72 -3.81 8.47
C ASP A 169 -18.54 -4.15 9.95
N ASP A 170 -17.57 -3.53 10.64
CA ASP A 170 -17.33 -3.72 12.07
C ASP A 170 -17.07 -5.18 12.45
N LEU A 171 -16.25 -5.86 11.65
CA LEU A 171 -15.96 -7.29 11.77
C LEU A 171 -14.56 -7.52 12.34
N ASN A 172 -14.44 -8.53 13.21
CA ASN A 172 -13.12 -9.03 13.64
C ASN A 172 -12.36 -9.65 12.45
N LEU A 173 -11.03 -9.74 12.55
CA LEU A 173 -10.17 -10.24 11.45
C LEU A 173 -10.65 -11.57 10.84
N LYS A 174 -11.04 -12.53 11.67
CA LYS A 174 -11.51 -13.84 11.22
C LYS A 174 -12.81 -13.75 10.41
N GLU A 175 -13.71 -12.87 10.83
CA GLU A 175 -15.01 -12.65 10.19
C GLU A 175 -14.86 -11.80 8.93
N GLY A 176 -14.00 -10.77 8.96
CA GLY A 176 -13.62 -9.99 7.78
C GLY A 176 -12.96 -10.86 6.70
N LEU A 177 -12.06 -11.77 7.09
CA LEU A 177 -11.47 -12.77 6.17
C LEU A 177 -12.52 -13.74 5.63
N GLY A 178 -13.40 -14.27 6.48
CA GLY A 178 -14.48 -15.15 6.06
C GLY A 178 -15.44 -14.46 5.08
N ARG A 179 -15.73 -13.18 5.31
CA ARG A 179 -16.57 -12.35 4.44
C ARG A 179 -15.89 -12.09 3.10
N VAL A 180 -14.64 -11.60 3.09
CA VAL A 180 -13.88 -11.42 1.84
C VAL A 180 -13.77 -12.73 1.06
N TRP A 181 -13.54 -13.86 1.74
CA TRP A 181 -13.51 -15.18 1.12
C TRP A 181 -14.85 -15.58 0.51
N LYS A 182 -15.97 -15.31 1.20
CA LYS A 182 -17.32 -15.54 0.68
C LYS A 182 -17.60 -14.67 -0.55
N ILE A 183 -17.33 -13.37 -0.47
CA ILE A 183 -17.50 -12.44 -1.61
C ILE A 183 -16.60 -12.89 -2.80
N THR A 184 -15.38 -13.35 -2.52
CA THR A 184 -14.44 -13.88 -3.54
C THR A 184 -14.97 -15.12 -4.23
N LYS A 185 -15.55 -16.05 -3.45
CA LYS A 185 -16.04 -17.36 -3.92
C LYS A 185 -17.39 -17.27 -4.61
N GLU A 186 -18.25 -16.32 -4.21
CA GLU A 186 -19.63 -16.23 -4.70
C GLU A 186 -19.82 -15.33 -5.92
N ASN A 187 -18.97 -14.32 -6.22
CA ASN A 187 -19.09 -13.56 -7.49
C ASN A 187 -17.96 -12.57 -7.90
N LEU A 188 -16.77 -12.53 -7.27
CA LEU A 188 -15.80 -11.44 -7.53
C LEU A 188 -14.75 -11.67 -8.63
N LEU A 189 -14.49 -12.91 -9.06
CA LEU A 189 -13.46 -13.14 -10.09
C LEU A 189 -13.93 -12.92 -11.53
N LEU A 190 -15.24 -12.78 -11.78
CA LEU A 190 -15.73 -12.32 -13.09
C LEU A 190 -15.57 -10.80 -13.27
N VAL A 191 -15.32 -10.04 -12.19
CA VAL A 191 -14.97 -8.60 -12.23
C VAL A 191 -13.52 -8.33 -11.81
N GLY A 192 -12.75 -9.39 -11.54
CA GLY A 192 -11.29 -9.40 -11.59
C GLY A 192 -10.69 -9.12 -12.98
N ILE A 193 -11.50 -9.07 -14.05
CA ILE A 193 -11.06 -8.66 -15.40
C ILE A 193 -10.75 -7.15 -15.47
N SER A 194 -11.07 -6.37 -14.43
CA SER A 194 -10.70 -4.95 -14.35
C SER A 194 -9.41 -4.65 -13.55
N THR A 195 -8.48 -5.60 -13.41
CA THR A 195 -7.05 -5.29 -13.11
C THR A 195 -6.41 -4.56 -14.30
N VAL A 196 -7.01 -3.45 -14.68
CA VAL A 196 -6.98 -2.83 -15.99
C VAL A 196 -6.67 -1.37 -15.70
N GLY A 197 -5.40 -1.03 -15.91
CA GLY A 197 -4.92 0.33 -15.83
C GLY A 197 -4.43 0.79 -14.46
N VAL A 198 -5.17 0.68 -13.36
CA VAL A 198 -4.84 1.47 -12.14
C VAL A 198 -3.43 1.19 -11.60
N LYS A 199 -3.05 -0.08 -11.40
CA LYS A 199 -1.67 -0.43 -10.98
C LYS A 199 -0.62 -0.01 -12.01
N PHE A 200 -0.94 -0.16 -13.30
CA PHE A 200 -0.04 0.24 -14.39
C PHE A 200 0.12 1.75 -14.50
N VAL A 201 -0.95 2.53 -14.33
CA VAL A 201 -0.98 3.99 -14.36
C VAL A 201 -0.29 4.55 -13.13
N THR A 202 -0.58 3.99 -11.95
CA THR A 202 0.09 4.37 -10.70
C THR A 202 1.59 4.05 -10.78
N GLY A 203 1.93 2.88 -11.31
CA GLY A 203 3.32 2.49 -11.58
C GLY A 203 4.01 3.39 -12.61
N LEU A 204 3.30 3.78 -13.68
CA LEU A 204 3.80 4.71 -14.69
C LEU A 204 4.03 6.11 -14.11
N ILE A 205 3.11 6.61 -13.28
CA ILE A 205 3.27 7.88 -12.58
C ILE A 205 4.47 7.80 -11.64
N GLY A 206 4.57 6.74 -10.84
CA GLY A 206 5.74 6.52 -9.98
C GLY A 206 7.05 6.45 -10.76
N PHE A 207 7.04 5.79 -11.92
CA PHE A 207 8.19 5.71 -12.82
C PHE A 207 8.57 7.06 -13.41
N VAL A 208 7.60 7.86 -13.87
CA VAL A 208 7.83 9.20 -14.42
C VAL A 208 8.37 10.14 -13.35
N PHE A 209 7.77 10.16 -12.16
CA PHE A 209 8.28 10.95 -11.03
C PHE A 209 9.69 10.49 -10.62
N GLY A 210 9.94 9.19 -10.58
CA GLY A 210 11.26 8.62 -10.32
C GLY A 210 12.30 9.01 -11.36
N LEU A 211 11.95 8.94 -12.66
CA LEU A 211 12.83 9.36 -13.74
C LEU A 211 13.12 10.86 -13.73
N ILE A 212 12.09 11.70 -13.53
CA ILE A 212 12.27 13.15 -13.43
C ILE A 212 13.18 13.49 -12.24
N GLY A 213 12.89 12.90 -11.07
CA GLY A 213 13.72 13.08 -9.88
C GLY A 213 15.16 12.64 -10.13
N LEU A 214 15.36 11.52 -10.82
CA LEU A 214 16.68 10.98 -11.14
C LEU A 214 17.43 11.89 -12.11
N VAL A 215 16.80 12.32 -13.21
CA VAL A 215 17.41 13.22 -14.20
C VAL A 215 17.81 14.53 -13.54
N ILE A 216 16.97 15.11 -12.69
CA ILE A 216 17.31 16.34 -11.97
C ILE A 216 18.44 16.08 -10.97
N ALA A 217 18.38 14.98 -10.21
CA ALA A 217 19.41 14.64 -9.24
C ALA A 217 20.78 14.42 -9.88
N PHE A 218 20.83 13.72 -11.02
CA PHE A 218 22.07 13.53 -11.79
C PHE A 218 22.50 14.82 -12.50
N GLY A 219 21.57 15.65 -12.97
CA GLY A 219 21.89 16.95 -13.56
C GLY A 219 22.55 17.87 -12.53
N VAL A 220 21.97 17.97 -11.32
CA VAL A 220 22.52 18.77 -10.22
C VAL A 220 23.80 18.15 -9.67
N GLY A 221 23.80 16.86 -9.32
CA GLY A 221 25.00 16.19 -8.80
C GLY A 221 26.16 16.18 -9.80
N GLY A 222 25.86 15.95 -11.08
CA GLY A 222 26.82 15.96 -12.18
C GLY A 222 27.39 17.36 -12.45
N ALA A 223 26.56 18.40 -12.50
CA ALA A 223 27.03 19.78 -12.70
C ALA A 223 28.01 20.22 -11.60
N PHE A 224 27.75 19.86 -10.35
CA PHE A 224 28.64 20.17 -9.23
C PHE A 224 29.90 19.31 -9.22
N SER A 225 29.85 18.09 -9.78
CA SER A 225 31.04 17.23 -9.92
C SER A 225 32.07 17.79 -10.92
N LEU A 226 31.62 18.56 -11.91
CA LEU A 226 32.50 19.22 -12.89
C LEU A 226 33.31 20.39 -12.29
N ALA A 227 32.96 20.85 -11.08
CA ALA A 227 33.70 21.91 -10.39
C ALA A 227 35.06 21.46 -9.84
N GLY A 228 35.37 20.15 -9.87
CA GLY A 228 36.68 19.61 -9.47
C GLY A 228 37.03 19.67 -7.98
N ASN A 229 36.16 20.25 -7.15
CA ASN A 229 36.33 20.36 -5.71
C ASN A 229 35.47 19.31 -4.99
N MET A 230 36.11 18.40 -4.25
CA MET A 230 35.45 17.32 -3.51
C MET A 230 34.31 17.82 -2.61
N THR A 231 34.48 18.98 -1.97
CA THR A 231 33.44 19.58 -1.10
C THR A 231 32.21 19.99 -1.91
N VAL A 232 32.42 20.59 -3.09
CA VAL A 232 31.35 21.04 -3.98
C VAL A 232 30.61 19.85 -4.58
N THR A 233 31.34 18.79 -4.94
CA THR A 233 30.75 17.53 -5.41
C THR A 233 29.87 16.88 -4.34
N ILE A 234 30.32 16.81 -3.08
CA ILE A 234 29.52 16.26 -1.97
C ILE A 234 28.23 17.07 -1.79
N VAL A 235 28.32 18.41 -1.78
CA VAL A 235 27.15 19.29 -1.67
C VAL A 235 26.17 19.04 -2.82
N GLY A 236 26.66 18.93 -4.05
CA GLY A 236 25.84 18.62 -5.23
C GLY A 236 25.13 17.28 -5.14
N ILE A 237 25.82 16.24 -4.66
CA ILE A 237 25.24 14.91 -4.43
C ILE A 237 24.15 14.97 -3.36
N VAL A 238 24.39 15.67 -2.25
CA VAL A 238 23.40 15.82 -1.17
C VAL A 238 22.16 16.56 -1.66
N ILE A 239 22.32 17.66 -2.39
CA ILE A 239 21.19 18.41 -2.96
C ILE A 239 20.44 17.53 -3.98
N GLY A 240 21.15 16.85 -4.86
CA GLY A 240 20.55 15.92 -5.82
C GLY A 240 19.76 14.81 -5.15
N ALA A 241 20.30 14.22 -4.08
CA ALA A 241 19.64 13.19 -3.29
C ALA A 241 18.37 13.71 -2.60
N ILE A 242 18.39 14.92 -2.04
CA ILE A 242 17.21 15.56 -1.42
C ILE A 242 16.12 15.77 -2.47
N ILE A 243 16.47 16.27 -3.65
CA ILE A 243 15.51 16.47 -4.75
C ILE A 243 14.91 15.13 -5.19
N PHE A 244 15.74 14.12 -5.44
CA PHE A 244 15.27 12.78 -5.79
C PHE A 244 14.31 12.23 -4.75
N PHE A 245 14.67 12.34 -3.47
CA PHE A 245 13.86 11.85 -2.37
C PHE A 245 12.51 12.58 -2.27
N ALA A 246 12.48 13.89 -2.52
CA ALA A 246 11.23 14.64 -2.58
C ALA A 246 10.27 14.11 -3.66
N PHE A 247 10.78 13.83 -4.87
CA PHE A 247 9.98 13.21 -5.94
C PHE A 247 9.47 11.81 -5.57
N VAL A 248 10.33 10.99 -4.94
CA VAL A 248 9.95 9.66 -4.46
C VAL A 248 8.86 9.75 -3.38
N MET A 249 8.94 10.71 -2.46
CA MET A 249 7.91 10.91 -1.45
C MET A 249 6.55 11.26 -2.06
N VAL A 250 6.52 12.17 -3.04
CA VAL A 250 5.28 12.53 -3.74
C VAL A 250 4.69 11.31 -4.46
N ALA A 251 5.51 10.54 -5.17
CA ALA A 251 5.09 9.31 -5.83
C ALA A 251 4.56 8.26 -4.82
N SER A 252 5.17 8.18 -3.63
CA SER A 252 4.76 7.26 -2.58
C SER A 252 3.39 7.60 -2.01
N VAL A 253 3.13 8.87 -1.66
CA VAL A 253 1.79 9.32 -1.23
C VAL A 253 0.77 9.05 -2.33
N PHE A 254 1.15 9.34 -3.57
CA PHE A 254 0.26 9.16 -4.71
C PHE A 254 -0.18 7.70 -4.85
N SER A 255 0.80 6.79 -4.78
CA SER A 255 0.59 5.35 -4.88
C SER A 255 -0.21 4.80 -3.70
N SER A 256 0.13 5.20 -2.48
CA SER A 256 -0.53 4.77 -1.25
C SER A 256 -2.02 5.15 -1.26
N TYR A 257 -2.34 6.41 -1.53
CA TYR A 257 -3.73 6.88 -1.58
C TYR A 257 -4.53 6.18 -2.68
N THR A 258 -3.98 6.13 -3.91
CA THR A 258 -4.68 5.54 -5.06
C THR A 258 -5.00 4.07 -4.83
N ASN A 259 -4.07 3.31 -4.26
CA ASN A 259 -4.25 1.88 -4.00
C ASN A 259 -5.34 1.65 -2.94
N THR A 260 -5.30 2.40 -1.84
CA THR A 260 -6.31 2.28 -0.77
C THR A 260 -7.70 2.72 -1.24
N ALA A 261 -7.78 3.80 -2.03
CA ALA A 261 -9.03 4.26 -2.62
C ALA A 261 -9.64 3.21 -3.56
N TYR A 262 -8.81 2.57 -4.39
CA TYR A 262 -9.25 1.53 -5.31
C TYR A 262 -9.85 0.33 -4.57
N HIS A 263 -9.13 -0.22 -3.59
CA HIS A 263 -9.62 -1.36 -2.81
C HIS A 263 -10.87 -1.03 -1.98
N THR A 264 -10.95 0.20 -1.45
CA THR A 264 -12.14 0.67 -0.71
C THR A 264 -13.35 0.75 -1.64
N CYS A 265 -13.22 1.37 -2.81
CA CYS A 265 -14.32 1.46 -3.76
C CYS A 265 -14.75 0.08 -4.24
N LEU A 266 -13.79 -0.83 -4.50
CA LEU A 266 -14.10 -2.19 -4.94
C LEU A 266 -14.92 -2.94 -3.90
N TYR A 267 -14.57 -2.77 -2.62
CA TYR A 267 -15.30 -3.37 -1.53
C TYR A 267 -16.74 -2.84 -1.42
N ILE A 268 -16.91 -1.51 -1.52
CA ILE A 268 -18.25 -0.88 -1.48
C ILE A 268 -19.11 -1.43 -2.62
N TRP A 269 -18.58 -1.46 -3.84
CA TRP A 269 -19.30 -1.99 -5.00
C TRP A 269 -19.68 -3.46 -4.84
N ALA A 270 -18.76 -4.29 -4.32
CA ALA A 270 -19.03 -5.69 -4.06
C ALA A 270 -20.20 -5.88 -3.06
N LYS A 271 -20.23 -5.07 -2.00
CA LYS A 271 -21.33 -5.07 -1.01
C LYS A 271 -22.67 -4.68 -1.63
N GLU A 272 -22.68 -3.69 -2.53
CA GLU A 272 -23.92 -3.29 -3.22
C GLU A 272 -24.41 -4.35 -4.21
N VAL A 273 -23.51 -5.05 -4.90
CA VAL A 273 -23.87 -6.18 -5.77
C VAL A 273 -24.49 -7.32 -4.97
N GLU A 274 -23.95 -7.63 -3.78
CA GLU A 274 -24.55 -8.63 -2.88
C GLU A 274 -25.96 -8.24 -2.45
N GLN A 275 -26.17 -6.98 -2.05
CA GLN A 275 -27.50 -6.47 -1.69
C GLN A 275 -28.47 -6.53 -2.87
N ALA A 276 -28.05 -6.09 -4.06
CA ALA A 276 -28.87 -6.15 -5.27
C ALA A 276 -29.24 -7.60 -5.65
N THR A 277 -28.30 -8.54 -5.50
CA THR A 277 -28.53 -9.97 -5.77
C THR A 277 -29.48 -10.59 -4.74
N ALA A 278 -29.35 -10.22 -3.46
CA ALA A 278 -30.26 -10.64 -2.40
C ALA A 278 -31.69 -10.10 -2.62
N ASP A 279 -31.81 -8.90 -3.19
CA ASP A 279 -33.08 -8.28 -3.60
C ASP A 279 -33.62 -8.83 -4.93
N GLY A 280 -32.98 -9.85 -5.52
CA GLY A 280 -33.41 -10.48 -6.78
C GLY A 280 -33.15 -9.64 -8.04
N LYS A 281 -32.33 -8.60 -7.96
CA LYS A 281 -31.94 -7.73 -9.09
C LYS A 281 -30.68 -8.25 -9.77
N ALA A 282 -30.51 -7.92 -11.04
CA ALA A 282 -29.31 -8.29 -11.79
C ALA A 282 -28.08 -7.55 -11.24
N PRO A 283 -26.90 -8.19 -11.12
CA PRO A 283 -25.67 -7.58 -10.60
C PRO A 283 -25.21 -6.33 -11.37
N ALA A 284 -25.66 -6.17 -12.62
CA ALA A 284 -25.40 -4.98 -13.44
C ALA A 284 -26.19 -3.71 -13.01
N GLN A 285 -27.13 -3.82 -12.07
CA GLN A 285 -27.93 -2.69 -11.57
C GLN A 285 -27.40 -2.10 -10.24
N ALA A 286 -26.36 -2.67 -9.65
CA ALA A 286 -25.73 -2.13 -8.44
C ALA A 286 -24.98 -0.81 -8.75
N GLN A 287 -25.13 0.22 -7.91
CA GLN A 287 -24.56 1.54 -8.15
C GLN A 287 -23.07 1.55 -7.77
N ALA A 288 -22.19 1.45 -8.76
CA ALA A 288 -20.77 1.61 -8.48
C ALA A 288 -20.48 3.01 -7.90
N PRO A 289 -19.59 3.11 -6.88
CA PRO A 289 -19.10 4.39 -6.39
C PRO A 289 -18.56 5.22 -7.56
N ALA A 290 -18.76 6.54 -7.56
CA ALA A 290 -18.42 7.38 -8.70
C ALA A 290 -17.04 7.06 -9.34
N PRO A 291 -15.93 6.91 -8.56
CA PRO A 291 -14.62 6.56 -9.11
C PRO A 291 -14.60 5.24 -9.90
N LEU A 292 -15.34 4.22 -9.46
CA LEU A 292 -15.47 2.93 -10.13
C LEU A 292 -16.51 2.93 -11.23
N ALA A 293 -17.59 3.70 -11.11
CA ALA A 293 -18.58 3.84 -12.17
C ALA A 293 -17.92 4.31 -13.48
N ALA A 294 -16.93 5.21 -13.38
CA ALA A 294 -16.14 5.71 -14.51
C ALA A 294 -15.24 4.67 -15.21
N VAL A 295 -15.11 3.49 -14.61
CA VAL A 295 -14.32 2.36 -15.12
C VAL A 295 -15.24 1.29 -15.72
N LEU A 296 -16.46 1.19 -15.20
CA LEU A 296 -17.45 0.18 -15.54
C LEU A 296 -18.37 0.59 -16.71
N THR A 297 -18.47 1.89 -17.03
CA THR A 297 -19.06 2.42 -18.27
C THR A 297 -18.08 2.33 -19.44
#